data_AF-A0A976P4R2-F1
#
_entry.id   AF-A0A976P4R2-F1
#
_cell.length_a   1.000
_cell.length_b   1.000
_cell.length_c   1.000
_cell.angle_alpha   90.00
_cell.angle_beta   90.00
_cell.angle_gamma   90.00
#
_symmetry.space_group_name_H-M   'P 1'
#
loop_
_entity.id
_entity.type
_entity.pdbx_description
1 polymer ?
#
loop_
_entity_poly.entity_id
_entity_poly.type
_entity_poly.pdbx_seq_one_letter_code
_entity_poly.pdbx_strand_id
1 'polypeptide(L)'
;MTLTGRRSPLLLMSLGLLLLVGCGGNDNPLPGVRPAGVVGGKAVDAVLVGSTIRAYEWDKGNIVSGVIAETTTDSAGHYTLDPSYKDAYLLLKATGGRYTEEATGTSVPLKPGQALTTLIRYESGKAITSHITVLTHWAACQAEWRALLQGNNNSDAVGLSHDVFAAMAGVSIREVEPLNITDPNNASPVMNAGLQYG
;
A
#
# COMPACT_ATOMS: atom_id res chain seq x y z
N MET A 1 24.64 23.01 80.57
CA MET A 1 24.54 23.25 79.12
C MET A 1 23.37 24.20 78.90
N THR A 2 23.67 25.49 78.87
CA THR A 2 22.75 26.61 78.68
C THR A 2 22.40 26.72 77.19
N LEU A 3 21.14 27.04 76.87
CA LEU A 3 20.76 28.04 75.86
C LEU A 3 19.24 28.20 75.81
N THR A 4 18.79 29.28 76.44
CA THR A 4 17.55 30.04 76.22
C THR A 4 17.43 30.55 74.79
N GLY A 5 16.22 30.75 74.24
CA GLY A 5 16.06 31.69 73.13
C GLY A 5 14.82 31.61 72.25
N ARG A 6 13.71 32.18 72.75
CA ARG A 6 12.47 32.59 72.06
C ARG A 6 12.72 33.46 70.82
N ARG A 7 11.83 33.38 69.79
CA ARG A 7 11.22 34.54 69.06
C ARG A 7 10.32 34.10 67.90
N SER A 8 9.10 34.67 67.89
CA SER A 8 8.12 34.65 66.78
C SER A 8 8.23 35.93 65.93
N PRO A 9 7.35 36.17 64.93
CA PRO A 9 7.67 36.29 63.50
C PRO A 9 7.79 37.74 62.99
N LEU A 10 8.51 37.99 61.90
CA LEU A 10 8.48 39.28 61.20
C LEU A 10 8.57 39.10 59.67
N LEU A 11 7.48 39.50 59.03
CA LEU A 11 7.30 40.14 57.72
C LEU A 11 8.58 40.63 57.02
N LEU A 12 8.78 40.33 55.72
CA LEU A 12 9.27 41.32 54.74
C LEU A 12 9.13 40.84 53.28
N MET A 13 8.77 41.81 52.45
CA MET A 13 8.28 41.81 51.08
C MET A 13 9.37 42.37 50.16
N SER A 14 9.65 41.75 48.99
CA SER A 14 10.34 42.35 47.82
C SER A 14 10.53 41.26 46.74
N LEU A 15 9.76 41.24 45.65
CA LEU A 15 9.94 42.00 44.40
C LEU A 15 11.32 41.79 43.75
N GLY A 16 11.37 40.83 42.81
CA GLY A 16 12.48 40.60 41.89
C GLY A 16 11.94 40.06 40.57
N LEU A 17 11.46 40.96 39.72
CA LEU A 17 11.01 40.67 38.35
C LEU A 17 12.25 40.42 37.48
N LEU A 18 12.65 39.16 37.32
CA LEU A 18 13.69 38.76 36.37
C LEU A 18 13.06 38.45 35.01
N LEU A 19 13.29 39.36 34.06
CA LEU A 19 13.07 39.16 32.63
C LEU A 19 14.11 38.15 32.11
N LEU A 20 13.72 36.88 31.93
CA LEU A 20 14.42 36.01 30.98
C LEU A 20 13.70 36.07 29.64
N VAL A 21 14.23 36.93 28.77
CA VAL A 21 14.12 36.76 27.32
C VAL A 21 15.06 35.60 26.96
N GLY A 22 14.47 34.41 26.82
CA GLY A 22 15.12 33.25 26.20
C GLY A 22 14.50 33.02 24.84
N CYS A 23 15.22 33.38 23.79
CA CYS A 23 14.91 33.04 22.41
C CYS A 23 15.10 31.52 22.24
N GLY A 24 14.02 30.77 22.38
CA GLY A 24 13.97 29.34 22.06
C GLY A 24 13.44 29.14 20.65
N GLY A 25 14.19 29.60 19.65
CA GLY A 25 13.93 29.26 18.25
C GLY A 25 14.25 27.77 18.06
N ASN A 26 13.28 26.91 18.33
CA ASN A 26 13.32 25.54 17.85
C ASN A 26 13.08 25.59 16.35
N ASP A 27 14.15 25.82 15.59
CA ASP A 27 14.26 25.44 14.18
C ASP A 27 14.22 23.90 14.14
N ASN A 28 13.05 23.34 14.45
CA ASN A 28 12.78 21.95 14.17
C ASN A 28 12.72 21.90 12.63
N PRO A 29 13.68 21.25 11.95
CA PRO A 29 13.56 21.08 10.52
C PRO A 29 12.20 20.46 10.28
N LEU A 30 11.38 21.09 9.43
CA LEU A 30 10.16 20.44 8.97
C LEU A 30 10.56 19.02 8.52
N PRO A 31 9.80 17.97 8.90
CA PRO A 31 10.13 16.63 8.48
C PRO A 31 10.37 16.64 6.97
N GLY A 32 11.55 16.15 6.54
CA GLY A 32 11.91 16.15 5.13
C GLY A 32 10.82 15.48 4.29
N VAL A 33 10.56 16.03 3.10
CA VAL A 33 9.63 15.42 2.14
C VAL A 33 10.12 14.00 1.86
N ARG A 34 9.24 13.01 2.05
CA ARG A 34 9.59 11.63 1.76
C ARG A 34 9.76 11.46 0.25
N PRO A 35 10.79 10.74 -0.22
CA PRO A 35 10.95 10.48 -1.63
C PRO A 35 9.74 9.68 -2.15
N ALA A 36 9.14 10.15 -3.25
CA ALA A 36 8.11 9.40 -3.94
C ALA A 36 8.74 8.15 -4.56
N GLY A 37 8.17 6.98 -4.28
CA GLY A 37 8.44 5.76 -5.06
C GLY A 37 7.50 5.67 -6.25
N VAL A 38 7.77 4.75 -7.16
CA VAL A 38 6.92 4.49 -8.33
C VAL A 38 6.37 3.08 -8.23
N VAL A 39 5.06 2.93 -8.16
CA VAL A 39 4.39 1.63 -8.15
C VAL A 39 3.57 1.50 -9.43
N GLY A 40 4.02 0.62 -10.32
CA GLY A 40 3.42 0.43 -11.64
C GLY A 40 2.93 -1.00 -11.85
N GLY A 41 1.99 -1.16 -12.77
CA GLY A 41 1.54 -2.48 -13.18
C GLY A 41 0.29 -2.40 -14.05
N LYS A 42 -0.39 -3.52 -14.14
CA LYS A 42 -1.61 -3.69 -14.94
C LYS A 42 -2.70 -4.31 -14.08
N ALA A 43 -3.93 -3.84 -14.22
CA ALA A 43 -5.09 -4.42 -13.54
C ALA A 43 -5.90 -5.28 -14.51
N VAL A 44 -6.04 -6.58 -14.20
CA VAL A 44 -6.56 -7.59 -15.13
C VAL A 44 -7.43 -8.64 -14.41
N ASP A 45 -8.68 -8.76 -14.83
CA ASP A 45 -9.50 -9.98 -14.78
C ASP A 45 -9.72 -10.39 -16.25
N ALA A 46 -10.37 -9.46 -16.95
CA ALA A 46 -10.02 -8.99 -18.29
C ALA A 46 -9.36 -7.60 -18.16
N VAL A 47 -8.85 -6.98 -19.23
CA VAL A 47 -8.21 -5.64 -19.14
C VAL A 47 -9.17 -4.63 -18.47
N LEU A 48 -8.82 -4.16 -17.27
CA LEU A 48 -9.63 -3.22 -16.51
C LEU A 48 -9.33 -1.78 -16.94
N VAL A 49 -10.25 -1.16 -17.66
CA VAL A 49 -10.11 0.21 -18.19
C VAL A 49 -10.82 1.21 -17.30
N GLY A 50 -10.14 2.33 -16.96
CA GLY A 50 -10.70 3.41 -16.15
C GLY A 50 -11.01 3.01 -14.71
N SER A 51 -10.36 1.97 -14.19
CA SER A 51 -10.51 1.55 -12.81
C SER A 51 -9.70 2.47 -11.89
N THR A 52 -10.30 2.89 -10.78
CA THR A 52 -9.59 3.67 -9.75
C THR A 52 -8.74 2.73 -8.92
N ILE A 53 -7.43 2.95 -8.90
CA ILE A 53 -6.48 2.22 -8.06
C ILE A 53 -6.14 3.07 -6.85
N ARG A 54 -6.35 2.55 -5.65
CA ARG A 54 -6.00 3.19 -4.38
C ARG A 54 -5.01 2.35 -3.59
N ALA A 55 -4.02 3.01 -2.99
CA ALA A 55 -3.08 2.39 -2.06
C ALA A 55 -3.45 2.70 -0.61
N TYR A 56 -3.34 1.69 0.26
CA TYR A 56 -3.58 1.80 1.70
C TYR A 56 -2.44 1.10 2.46
N GLU A 57 -2.08 1.58 3.65
CA GLU A 57 -1.22 0.84 4.57
C GLU A 57 -1.98 -0.39 5.07
N TRP A 58 -1.33 -1.54 4.93
CA TRP A 58 -1.83 -2.82 5.41
C TRP A 58 -0.92 -3.30 6.53
N ASP A 59 -1.50 -3.63 7.67
CA ASP A 59 -0.79 -4.20 8.81
C ASP A 59 -1.64 -5.28 9.47
N LYS A 60 -1.04 -6.46 9.69
CA LYS A 60 -1.65 -7.60 10.40
C LYS A 60 -3.06 -7.92 9.93
N GLY A 61 -3.24 -7.99 8.60
CA GLY A 61 -4.53 -8.34 8.00
C GLY A 61 -5.55 -7.20 7.91
N ASN A 62 -5.21 -5.99 8.34
CA ASN A 62 -6.13 -4.86 8.33
C ASN A 62 -5.59 -3.70 7.50
N ILE A 63 -6.49 -2.94 6.88
CA ILE A 63 -6.17 -1.60 6.40
C ILE A 63 -6.11 -0.67 7.61
N VAL A 64 -4.97 0.00 7.81
CA VAL A 64 -4.70 0.84 8.99
C VAL A 64 -4.54 2.33 8.65
N SER A 65 -4.76 2.71 7.40
CA SER A 65 -4.68 4.10 6.94
C SER A 65 -5.86 4.51 6.07
N GLY A 66 -5.99 5.82 5.83
CA GLY A 66 -6.73 6.34 4.67
C GLY A 66 -6.00 6.06 3.35
N VAL A 67 -6.49 6.65 2.26
CA VAL A 67 -5.84 6.56 0.94
C VAL A 67 -4.49 7.26 0.99
N ILE A 68 -3.43 6.54 0.60
CA ILE A 68 -2.05 7.05 0.52
C ILE A 68 -1.78 7.67 -0.85
N ALA A 69 -2.24 7.00 -1.90
CA ALA A 69 -2.10 7.42 -3.28
C ALA A 69 -3.27 6.87 -4.10
N GLU A 70 -3.61 7.56 -5.19
CA GLU A 70 -4.69 7.19 -6.10
C GLU A 70 -4.27 7.45 -7.55
N THR A 71 -4.71 6.60 -8.46
CA THR A 71 -4.57 6.77 -9.92
C THR A 71 -5.73 6.06 -10.63
N THR A 72 -5.73 6.10 -11.96
CA THR A 72 -6.69 5.37 -12.79
C THR A 72 -5.97 4.53 -13.83
N THR A 73 -6.55 3.38 -14.20
CA THR A 73 -6.01 2.57 -15.29
C THR A 73 -6.29 3.18 -16.67
N ASP A 74 -5.35 3.02 -17.58
CA ASP A 74 -5.49 3.46 -18.97
C ASP A 74 -6.28 2.46 -19.84
N SER A 75 -6.30 2.68 -21.16
CA SER A 75 -7.00 1.81 -22.12
C SER A 75 -6.41 0.41 -22.25
N ALA A 76 -5.16 0.21 -21.82
CA ALA A 76 -4.48 -1.07 -21.78
C ALA A 76 -4.47 -1.67 -20.35
N GLY A 77 -5.16 -1.04 -19.40
CA GLY A 77 -5.24 -1.47 -18.01
C GLY A 77 -4.01 -1.13 -17.17
N HIS A 78 -3.06 -0.37 -17.71
CA HIS A 78 -1.85 0.03 -16.98
C HIS A 78 -2.16 1.14 -15.99
N TYR A 79 -1.46 1.14 -14.88
CA TYR A 79 -1.51 2.18 -13.87
C TYR A 79 -0.12 2.53 -13.38
N THR A 80 0.02 3.75 -12.86
CA THR A 80 1.22 4.21 -12.16
C THR A 80 0.79 5.06 -10.98
N LEU A 81 1.31 4.72 -9.80
CA LEU A 81 1.09 5.40 -8.52
C LEU A 81 2.43 5.94 -8.01
N ASP A 82 2.41 7.14 -7.43
CA ASP A 82 3.60 7.77 -6.85
C ASP A 82 3.46 7.98 -5.33
N PRO A 83 3.42 6.91 -4.52
CA PRO A 83 3.22 7.04 -3.08
C PRO A 83 4.41 7.73 -2.41
N SER A 84 4.17 8.88 -1.79
CA SER A 84 5.14 9.55 -0.90
C SER A 84 4.96 9.05 0.53
N TYR A 85 5.33 7.78 0.77
CA TYR A 85 5.06 7.08 2.03
C TYR A 85 6.30 6.49 2.70
N LYS A 86 6.17 6.11 3.98
CA LYS A 86 7.19 5.34 4.72
C LYS A 86 7.22 3.88 4.23
N ASP A 87 8.26 3.15 4.58
CA ASP A 87 8.31 1.69 4.35
C ASP A 87 7.13 1.02 5.05
N ALA A 88 6.37 0.23 4.30
CA ALA A 88 5.16 -0.42 4.78
C ALA A 88 4.73 -1.54 3.83
N TYR A 89 3.83 -2.40 4.28
CA TYR A 89 3.05 -3.19 3.34
C TYR A 89 1.88 -2.37 2.85
N LEU A 90 1.67 -2.33 1.53
CA LEU A 90 0.57 -1.61 0.92
C LEU A 90 -0.39 -2.59 0.28
N LEU A 91 -1.68 -2.39 0.53
CA LEU A 91 -2.77 -2.99 -0.23
C LEU A 91 -3.15 -2.02 -1.35
N LEU A 92 -2.97 -2.46 -2.61
CA LEU A 92 -3.50 -1.75 -3.75
C LEU A 92 -4.87 -2.33 -4.08
N LYS A 93 -5.86 -1.48 -4.32
CA LYS A 93 -7.25 -1.87 -4.58
C LYS A 93 -7.75 -1.20 -5.85
N ALA A 94 -8.11 -2.02 -6.85
CA ALA A 94 -8.79 -1.59 -8.05
C ALA A 94 -10.30 -1.61 -7.84
N THR A 95 -11.00 -0.51 -8.15
CA THR A 95 -12.46 -0.40 -8.03
C THR A 95 -13.04 0.42 -9.18
N GLY A 96 -14.29 0.14 -9.55
CA GLY A 96 -14.93 0.82 -10.68
C GLY A 96 -14.23 0.52 -12.00
N GLY A 97 -14.51 1.33 -13.02
CA GLY A 97 -14.09 1.05 -14.39
C GLY A 97 -14.93 -0.04 -15.05
N ARG A 98 -14.39 -0.64 -16.11
CA ARG A 98 -15.06 -1.67 -16.90
C ARG A 98 -14.04 -2.61 -17.53
N TYR A 99 -14.51 -3.80 -17.92
CA TYR A 99 -13.78 -4.68 -18.82
C TYR A 99 -14.63 -5.04 -20.03
N THR A 100 -14.02 -5.69 -21.01
CA THR A 100 -14.73 -6.34 -22.12
C THR A 100 -14.70 -7.83 -21.87
N GLU A 101 -15.87 -8.44 -21.71
CA GLU A 101 -15.99 -9.88 -21.54
C GLU A 101 -15.58 -10.57 -22.85
N GLU A 102 -14.59 -11.45 -22.78
CA GLU A 102 -13.93 -12.11 -23.89
C GLU A 102 -14.85 -13.01 -24.73
N ALA A 103 -15.80 -13.72 -24.14
CA ALA A 103 -16.68 -14.64 -24.87
C ALA A 103 -17.77 -13.91 -25.66
N THR A 104 -18.27 -12.78 -25.15
CA THR A 104 -19.38 -12.03 -25.75
C THR A 104 -18.99 -10.72 -26.40
N GLY A 105 -17.79 -10.19 -26.11
CA GLY A 105 -17.35 -8.84 -26.49
C GLY A 105 -18.11 -7.71 -25.78
N THR A 106 -18.93 -8.03 -24.76
CA THR A 106 -19.75 -7.04 -24.07
C THR A 106 -18.91 -6.25 -23.07
N SER A 107 -19.06 -4.93 -23.05
CA SER A 107 -18.42 -4.12 -22.01
C SER A 107 -19.21 -4.21 -20.71
N VAL A 108 -18.56 -4.67 -19.64
CA VAL A 108 -19.14 -4.91 -18.33
C VAL A 108 -18.55 -3.91 -17.33
N PRO A 109 -19.36 -3.00 -16.73
CA PRO A 109 -18.89 -2.11 -15.69
C PRO A 109 -18.78 -2.84 -14.34
N LEU A 110 -17.77 -2.46 -13.54
CA LEU A 110 -17.66 -2.95 -12.17
C LEU A 110 -18.75 -2.32 -11.30
N LYS A 111 -19.47 -3.17 -10.57
CA LYS A 111 -20.52 -2.77 -9.63
C LYS A 111 -19.90 -2.30 -8.31
N PRO A 112 -20.62 -1.45 -7.53
CA PRO A 112 -20.21 -1.12 -6.18
C PRO A 112 -19.90 -2.36 -5.34
N GLY A 113 -18.78 -2.34 -4.63
CA GLY A 113 -18.30 -3.46 -3.82
C GLY A 113 -17.42 -4.47 -4.56
N GLN A 114 -17.39 -4.46 -5.90
CA GLN A 114 -16.45 -5.29 -6.66
C GLN A 114 -15.07 -4.64 -6.69
N ALA A 115 -14.05 -5.44 -6.42
CA ALA A 115 -12.67 -5.00 -6.41
C ALA A 115 -11.71 -6.16 -6.69
N LEU A 116 -10.54 -5.83 -7.24
CA LEU A 116 -9.35 -6.67 -7.15
C LEU A 116 -8.33 -6.00 -6.24
N THR A 117 -7.49 -6.79 -5.61
CA THR A 117 -6.44 -6.29 -4.73
C THR A 117 -5.10 -6.98 -5.00
N THR A 118 -4.02 -6.36 -4.54
CA THR A 118 -2.71 -6.98 -4.41
C THR A 118 -2.00 -6.40 -3.20
N LEU A 119 -1.08 -7.16 -2.61
CA LEU A 119 -0.25 -6.74 -1.50
C LEU A 119 1.21 -6.63 -1.95
N ILE A 120 1.82 -5.49 -1.67
CA ILE A 120 3.23 -5.22 -1.95
C ILE A 120 3.97 -4.82 -0.68
N ARG A 121 5.26 -5.14 -0.62
CA ARG A 121 6.18 -4.53 0.35
C ARG A 121 6.74 -3.26 -0.29
N TYR A 122 6.28 -2.11 0.17
CA TYR A 122 6.74 -0.81 -0.30
C TYR A 122 7.96 -0.35 0.50
N GLU A 123 8.97 0.13 -0.23
CA GLU A 123 10.15 0.78 0.31
C GLU A 123 10.23 2.20 -0.28
N SER A 124 10.37 3.19 0.60
CA SER A 124 10.29 4.60 0.26
C SER A 124 11.28 4.96 -0.86
N GLY A 125 10.77 5.60 -1.93
CA GLY A 125 11.59 6.01 -3.07
C GLY A 125 11.99 4.91 -4.05
N LYS A 126 11.55 3.65 -3.86
CA LYS A 126 11.85 2.55 -4.78
C LYS A 126 10.77 2.35 -5.82
N ALA A 127 11.18 1.88 -7.00
CA ALA A 127 10.28 1.42 -8.04
C ALA A 127 9.84 -0.03 -7.77
N ILE A 128 8.56 -0.32 -7.95
CA ILE A 128 7.96 -1.65 -7.77
C ILE A 128 6.99 -1.92 -8.92
N THR A 129 7.16 -3.08 -9.56
CA THR A 129 6.16 -3.62 -10.48
C THR A 129 5.26 -4.58 -9.72
N SER A 130 3.94 -4.38 -9.81
CA SER A 130 2.96 -5.34 -9.30
C SER A 130 1.68 -5.29 -10.11
N HIS A 131 1.29 -6.41 -10.70
CA HIS A 131 -0.02 -6.50 -11.35
C HIS A 131 -1.13 -6.69 -10.30
N ILE A 132 -2.33 -6.22 -10.63
CA ILE A 132 -3.55 -6.43 -9.85
C ILE A 132 -4.40 -7.43 -10.64
N THR A 133 -4.33 -8.70 -10.26
CA THR A 133 -5.00 -9.80 -10.94
C THR A 133 -5.90 -10.58 -10.00
N VAL A 134 -6.68 -11.52 -10.54
CA VAL A 134 -7.44 -12.49 -9.74
C VAL A 134 -6.52 -13.28 -8.81
N LEU A 135 -5.35 -13.72 -9.27
CA LEU A 135 -4.42 -14.49 -8.44
C LEU A 135 -3.76 -13.63 -7.35
N THR A 136 -3.40 -12.37 -7.64
CA THR A 136 -2.88 -11.50 -6.57
C THR A 136 -3.98 -11.09 -5.58
N HIS A 137 -5.24 -11.02 -6.03
CA HIS A 137 -6.37 -10.78 -5.15
C HIS A 137 -6.58 -11.95 -4.20
N TRP A 138 -6.56 -13.19 -4.70
CA TRP A 138 -6.62 -14.36 -3.83
C TRP A 138 -5.40 -14.47 -2.91
N ALA A 139 -4.21 -14.11 -3.38
CA ALA A 139 -3.02 -14.01 -2.53
C ALA A 139 -3.22 -12.98 -1.40
N ALA A 140 -3.79 -11.81 -1.70
CA ALA A 140 -4.10 -10.81 -0.70
C ALA A 140 -5.13 -11.31 0.33
N CYS A 141 -6.21 -11.97 -0.12
CA CYS A 141 -7.20 -12.57 0.77
C CYS A 141 -6.59 -13.67 1.67
N GLN A 142 -5.71 -14.51 1.12
CA GLN A 142 -5.04 -15.52 1.93
C GLN A 142 -4.04 -14.90 2.91
N ALA A 143 -3.33 -13.84 2.53
CA ALA A 143 -2.41 -13.14 3.42
C ALA A 143 -3.16 -12.48 4.59
N GLU A 144 -4.33 -11.89 4.34
CA GLU A 144 -5.23 -11.39 5.39
C GLU A 144 -5.61 -12.51 6.36
N TRP A 145 -6.06 -13.66 5.86
CA TRP A 145 -6.40 -14.81 6.68
C TRP A 145 -5.21 -15.32 7.52
N ARG A 146 -4.01 -15.42 6.93
CA ARG A 146 -2.78 -15.83 7.63
C ARG A 146 -2.42 -14.85 8.75
N ALA A 147 -2.48 -13.56 8.46
CA ALA A 147 -2.12 -12.54 9.44
C ALA A 147 -3.12 -12.50 10.61
N LEU A 148 -4.42 -12.59 10.33
CA LEU A 148 -5.48 -12.50 11.35
C LEU A 148 -5.61 -13.78 12.18
N LEU A 149 -5.60 -14.95 11.53
CA LEU A 149 -6.01 -16.20 12.17
C LEU A 149 -4.86 -17.16 12.45
N GLN A 150 -3.72 -17.03 11.75
CA GLN A 150 -2.53 -17.85 12.01
C GLN A 150 -1.44 -17.10 12.78
N GLY A 151 -1.62 -15.80 13.04
CA GLY A 151 -0.65 -14.98 13.74
C GLY A 151 0.66 -14.76 12.97
N ASN A 152 0.66 -15.00 11.66
CA ASN A 152 1.83 -14.72 10.82
C ASN A 152 2.14 -13.21 10.85
N ASN A 153 3.42 -12.86 10.87
CA ASN A 153 3.84 -11.50 10.60
C ASN A 153 3.54 -11.13 9.13
N ASN A 154 3.59 -9.84 8.80
CA ASN A 154 3.27 -9.34 7.46
C ASN A 154 4.13 -9.97 6.35
N SER A 155 5.42 -10.21 6.62
CA SER A 155 6.34 -10.80 5.64
C SER A 155 5.94 -12.22 5.29
N ASP A 156 5.69 -13.05 6.30
CA ASP A 156 5.32 -14.44 6.10
C ASP A 156 3.91 -14.54 5.49
N ALA A 157 2.97 -13.73 5.98
CA ALA A 157 1.60 -13.73 5.47
C ALA A 157 1.56 -13.38 3.97
N VAL A 158 2.25 -12.32 3.56
CA VAL A 158 2.29 -11.87 2.17
C VAL A 158 3.14 -12.81 1.32
N GLY A 159 4.34 -13.17 1.77
CA GLY A 159 5.27 -14.03 1.04
C GLY A 159 4.70 -15.41 0.75
N LEU A 160 4.28 -16.14 1.79
CA LEU A 160 3.74 -17.49 1.65
C LEU A 160 2.47 -17.53 0.80
N SER A 161 1.64 -16.48 0.88
CA SER A 161 0.43 -16.41 0.05
C SER A 161 0.75 -16.16 -1.42
N HIS A 162 1.72 -15.29 -1.72
CA HIS A 162 2.20 -15.15 -3.10
C HIS A 162 2.80 -16.46 -3.61
N ASP A 163 3.60 -17.17 -2.81
CA ASP A 163 4.22 -18.44 -3.21
C ASP A 163 3.18 -19.51 -3.58
N VAL A 164 2.09 -19.62 -2.81
CA VAL A 164 1.00 -20.56 -3.10
C VAL A 164 0.39 -20.30 -4.48
N PHE A 165 0.05 -19.05 -4.79
CA PHE A 165 -0.61 -18.71 -6.05
C PHE A 165 0.37 -18.60 -7.23
N ALA A 166 1.63 -18.28 -6.98
CA ALA A 166 2.70 -18.38 -7.97
C ALA A 166 2.96 -19.83 -8.37
N ALA A 167 2.98 -20.77 -7.40
CA ALA A 167 3.09 -22.19 -7.69
C ALA A 167 1.89 -22.71 -8.50
N MET A 168 0.68 -22.19 -8.24
CA MET A 168 -0.51 -22.51 -9.04
C MET A 168 -0.42 -22.00 -10.48
N ALA A 169 0.11 -20.78 -10.69
CA ALA A 169 0.31 -20.22 -12.03
C ALA A 169 1.51 -20.82 -12.77
N GLY A 170 2.49 -21.36 -12.04
CA GLY A 170 3.79 -21.78 -12.56
C GLY A 170 4.69 -20.61 -13.00
N VAL A 171 4.32 -19.37 -12.64
CA VAL A 171 5.03 -18.12 -12.93
C VAL A 171 4.86 -17.13 -11.76
N SER A 172 5.69 -16.08 -11.73
CA SER A 172 5.53 -15.01 -10.75
C SER A 172 4.25 -14.20 -11.01
N ILE A 173 3.30 -14.25 -10.08
CA ILE A 173 2.05 -13.47 -10.18
C ILE A 173 2.22 -11.97 -9.89
N ARG A 174 3.43 -11.54 -9.50
CA ARG A 174 3.72 -10.13 -9.19
C ARG A 174 4.44 -9.44 -10.33
N GLU A 175 5.40 -10.13 -10.94
CA GLU A 175 6.36 -9.53 -11.87
C GLU A 175 6.04 -9.84 -13.33
N VAL A 176 5.36 -10.97 -13.60
CA VAL A 176 4.97 -11.33 -14.96
C VAL A 176 3.71 -10.57 -15.33
N GLU A 177 3.77 -9.82 -16.42
CA GLU A 177 2.58 -9.19 -16.99
C GLU A 177 1.73 -10.25 -17.72
N PRO A 178 0.43 -10.39 -17.37
CA PRO A 178 -0.48 -11.26 -18.10
C PRO A 178 -0.82 -10.70 -19.50
N LEU A 179 -0.90 -11.61 -20.47
CA LEU A 179 -1.20 -11.35 -21.88
C LEU A 179 -2.52 -12.01 -22.28
N ASN A 180 -3.57 -11.21 -22.51
CA ASN A 180 -4.87 -11.68 -22.96
C ASN A 180 -4.75 -12.69 -24.12
N ILE A 181 -5.03 -13.96 -23.84
CA ILE A 181 -4.97 -15.07 -24.79
C ILE A 181 -6.00 -14.99 -25.93
N THR A 182 -7.02 -14.13 -25.81
CA THR A 182 -8.02 -13.91 -26.86
C THR A 182 -7.62 -12.81 -27.85
N ASP A 183 -6.58 -12.02 -27.55
CA ASP A 183 -6.04 -11.02 -28.47
C ASP A 183 -5.12 -11.68 -29.51
N PRO A 184 -5.44 -11.64 -30.81
CA PRO A 184 -4.58 -12.21 -31.85
C PRO A 184 -3.16 -11.64 -31.88
N ASN A 185 -2.94 -10.42 -31.36
CA ASN A 185 -1.61 -9.83 -31.30
C ASN A 185 -0.69 -10.52 -30.29
N ASN A 186 -1.25 -11.23 -29.31
CA ASN A 186 -0.49 -12.01 -28.33
C ASN A 186 -0.22 -13.45 -28.82
N ALA A 187 -0.79 -13.86 -29.96
CA ALA A 187 -0.65 -15.21 -30.48
C ALA A 187 0.83 -15.56 -30.73
N SER A 188 1.27 -16.66 -30.13
CA SER A 188 2.64 -17.15 -30.23
C SER A 188 2.66 -18.66 -30.41
N PRO A 189 3.56 -19.22 -31.27
CA PRO A 189 3.74 -20.66 -31.38
C PRO A 189 4.45 -21.28 -30.17
N VAL A 190 5.03 -20.46 -29.29
CA VAL A 190 5.73 -20.89 -28.07
C VAL A 190 5.05 -20.25 -26.86
N MET A 191 4.74 -21.07 -25.85
CA MET A 191 4.23 -20.59 -24.57
C MET A 191 5.30 -19.74 -23.87
N ASN A 192 4.98 -18.48 -23.57
CA ASN A 192 5.82 -17.60 -22.76
C ASN A 192 5.15 -17.36 -21.40
N ALA A 193 5.88 -16.74 -20.46
CA ALA A 193 5.38 -16.55 -19.10
C ALA A 193 4.08 -15.71 -19.03
N GLY A 194 3.94 -14.69 -19.89
CA GLY A 194 2.73 -13.86 -19.94
C GLY A 194 1.51 -14.64 -20.44
N LEU A 195 1.68 -15.42 -21.51
CA LEU A 195 0.63 -16.31 -22.04
C LEU A 195 0.28 -17.46 -21.08
N GLN A 196 1.26 -17.94 -20.30
CA GLN A 196 1.02 -18.93 -19.25
C GLN A 196 0.23 -18.32 -18.10
N TYR A 197 0.44 -17.05 -17.80
CA TYR A 197 -0.24 -16.38 -16.69
C TYR A 197 -1.71 -16.09 -17.02
N GLY A 198 -2.01 -15.70 -18.25
CA GLY A 198 -3.38 -15.51 -18.75
C GLY A 198 -3.44 -14.47 -19.84
#